data_AF-X6MB55-F1
#
_entry.id   AF-X6MB55-F1
#
_cell.length_a   1.000
_cell.length_b   1.000
_cell.length_c   1.000
_cell.angle_alpha   90.00
_cell.angle_beta   90.00
_cell.angle_gamma   90.00
#
_symmetry.space_group_name_H-M   'P 1'
#
loop_
_entity.id
_entity.type
_entity.pdbx_description
1 polymer ?
#
loop_
_entity_poly.entity_id
_entity_poly.type
_entity_poly.pdbx_seq_one_letter_code
_entity_poly.pdbx_strand_id
1 'polypeptide(L)'
;FDVQAKKCFQKGFILKLNSSFIMPSQLQQLFTNVAEEVILQAWNYCNENFEETATVLTWIAENTTNSEQQSILLELFKDFGTKIEKTIILQTWRNFNHFYYETREKLTEICFNCNINELN
;
A
#
# COMPACT_ATOMS: atom_id res chain seq x y z
N PHE A 1 -15.22 41.24 -1.78
CA PHE A 1 -15.19 39.77 -1.69
C PHE A 1 -16.30 39.33 -0.74
N ASP A 2 -17.32 38.68 -1.28
CA ASP A 2 -18.57 38.31 -0.61
C ASP A 2 -18.33 37.35 0.58
N VAL A 3 -18.93 37.66 1.72
CA VAL A 3 -18.88 36.87 2.97
C VAL A 3 -19.47 35.47 2.75
N GLN A 4 -20.45 35.31 1.86
CA GLN A 4 -20.98 34.00 1.49
C GLN A 4 -19.99 33.17 0.66
N ALA A 5 -19.27 33.79 -0.27
CA ALA A 5 -18.26 33.10 -1.07
C ALA A 5 -17.11 32.56 -0.22
N LYS A 6 -16.68 33.32 0.81
CA LYS A 6 -15.70 32.85 1.80
C LYS A 6 -16.22 31.66 2.62
N LYS A 7 -17.50 31.69 3.02
CA LYS A 7 -18.13 30.64 3.82
C LYS A 7 -18.31 29.34 3.01
N CYS A 8 -18.70 29.45 1.74
CA CYS A 8 -18.79 28.30 0.82
C CYS A 8 -17.41 27.69 0.51
N PHE A 9 -16.39 28.52 0.31
CA PHE A 9 -15.02 28.04 0.09
C PHE A 9 -14.44 27.34 1.33
N GLN A 10 -14.60 27.92 2.53
CA GLN A 10 -14.21 27.25 3.78
C GLN A 10 -14.98 25.95 4.03
N LYS A 11 -16.30 25.91 3.75
CA LYS A 11 -17.09 24.68 3.90
C LYS A 11 -16.61 23.60 2.93
N GLY A 12 -16.37 23.95 1.66
CA GLY A 12 -15.83 23.02 0.66
C GLY A 12 -14.42 22.52 1.00
N PHE A 13 -13.59 23.38 1.58
CA PHE A 13 -12.24 23.05 2.02
C PHE A 13 -12.24 22.14 3.27
N ILE A 14 -13.08 22.44 4.27
CA ILE A 14 -13.24 21.60 5.48
C ILE A 14 -13.85 20.24 5.12
N LEU A 15 -14.80 20.17 4.19
CA LEU A 15 -15.36 18.89 3.74
C LEU A 15 -14.32 18.04 3.00
N LYS A 16 -13.46 18.64 2.18
CA LYS A 16 -12.33 17.93 1.53
C LYS A 16 -11.29 17.42 2.53
N LEU A 17 -10.94 18.23 3.54
CA LEU A 17 -9.99 17.84 4.58
C LEU A 17 -10.58 16.77 5.52
N ASN A 18 -11.87 16.84 5.81
CA ASN A 18 -12.51 15.79 6.61
C ASN A 18 -12.63 14.49 5.80
N SER A 19 -12.97 14.53 4.51
CA SER A 19 -13.02 13.31 3.69
C SER A 19 -11.67 12.61 3.56
N SER A 20 -10.56 13.36 3.49
CA SER A 20 -9.21 12.77 3.36
C SER A 20 -8.73 12.07 4.64
N PHE A 21 -9.21 12.48 5.82
CA PHE A 21 -8.88 11.83 7.10
C PHE A 21 -9.91 10.78 7.55
N ILE A 22 -11.18 10.89 7.13
CA ILE A 22 -12.23 9.93 7.48
C ILE A 22 -11.94 8.54 6.88
N MET A 23 -11.46 8.47 5.63
CA MET A 23 -11.27 7.19 4.95
C MET A 23 -10.15 6.32 5.56
N PRO A 24 -8.96 6.85 5.91
CA PRO A 24 -7.97 6.09 6.68
C PRO A 24 -8.51 5.56 8.01
N SER A 25 -9.34 6.34 8.72
CA SER A 25 -9.94 5.86 9.97
C SER A 25 -10.92 4.71 9.79
N GLN A 26 -11.64 4.64 8.66
CA GLN A 26 -12.49 3.49 8.33
C GLN A 26 -11.65 2.25 8.02
N LEU A 27 -10.55 2.40 7.28
CA LEU A 27 -9.60 1.32 7.04
C LEU A 27 -9.00 0.81 8.36
N GLN A 28 -8.65 1.70 9.30
CA GLN A 28 -8.17 1.30 10.62
C GLN A 28 -9.18 0.46 11.41
N GLN A 29 -10.48 0.76 11.28
CA GLN A 29 -11.53 -0.03 11.91
C GLN A 29 -11.70 -1.41 11.26
N LEU A 30 -11.47 -1.52 9.95
CA LEU A 30 -11.55 -2.79 9.22
C LEU A 30 -10.31 -3.68 9.43
N PHE A 31 -9.15 -3.05 9.55
CA PHE A 31 -7.84 -3.71 9.63
C PHE A 31 -7.19 -3.45 10.99
N THR A 32 -7.85 -3.88 12.07
CA THR A 32 -7.36 -3.65 13.45
C THR A 32 -6.03 -4.34 13.74
N ASN A 33 -5.63 -5.33 12.92
CA ASN A 33 -4.36 -6.03 13.00
C ASN A 33 -3.25 -5.39 12.15
N VAL A 34 -3.55 -4.35 11.36
CA VAL A 34 -2.56 -3.62 10.57
C VAL A 34 -2.21 -2.31 11.27
N ALA A 35 -0.92 -2.01 11.34
CA ALA A 35 -0.43 -0.78 11.95
C ALA A 35 -0.93 0.45 11.18
N GLU A 36 -1.28 1.51 11.92
CA GLU A 36 -1.80 2.76 11.36
C GLU A 36 -0.87 3.38 10.31
N GLU A 37 0.44 3.32 10.58
CA GLU A 37 1.46 3.79 9.64
C GLU A 37 1.44 3.05 8.31
N VAL A 38 1.16 1.75 8.31
CA VAL A 38 1.05 0.92 7.10
C VAL A 38 -0.23 1.27 6.34
N ILE A 39 -1.33 1.53 7.06
CA ILE A 39 -2.60 1.97 6.46
C ILE A 39 -2.42 3.32 5.75
N LEU A 40 -1.77 4.29 6.41
CA LEU A 40 -1.51 5.61 5.80
C LEU A 40 -0.59 5.50 4.58
N GLN A 41 0.45 4.66 4.65
CA GLN A 41 1.34 4.44 3.51
C GLN A 41 0.63 3.76 2.34
N ALA A 42 -0.21 2.74 2.60
CA ALA A 42 -0.99 2.06 1.57
C ALA A 42 -2.02 3.00 0.94
N TRP A 43 -2.71 3.81 1.75
CA TRP A 43 -3.66 4.82 1.31
C TRP A 43 -3.03 5.82 0.34
N ASN A 44 -1.87 6.36 0.72
CA ASN A 44 -1.11 7.29 -0.13
C ASN A 44 -0.62 6.62 -1.41
N TYR A 45 -0.15 5.37 -1.32
CA TYR A 45 0.32 4.60 -2.48
C TYR A 45 -0.81 4.32 -3.48
N CYS A 46 -2.01 4.01 -3.00
CA CYS A 46 -3.18 3.74 -3.83
C CYS A 46 -3.94 5.02 -4.24
N ASN A 47 -3.31 6.20 -4.17
CA ASN A 47 -3.90 7.49 -4.54
C ASN A 47 -5.25 7.75 -3.86
N GLU A 48 -5.37 7.45 -2.57
CA GLU A 48 -6.60 7.64 -1.81
C GLU A 48 -7.79 6.79 -2.34
N ASN A 49 -7.50 5.70 -3.07
CA ASN A 49 -8.52 4.75 -3.52
C ASN A 49 -8.80 3.71 -2.42
N PHE A 50 -10.01 3.75 -1.87
CA PHE A 50 -10.44 2.85 -0.79
C PHE A 50 -10.42 1.37 -1.18
N GLU A 51 -10.92 1.01 -2.37
CA GLU A 51 -11.02 -0.39 -2.80
C GLU A 51 -9.63 -0.99 -3.07
N GLU A 52 -8.76 -0.23 -3.74
CA GLU A 52 -7.37 -0.63 -3.97
C GLU A 52 -6.60 -0.74 -2.65
N THR A 53 -6.76 0.25 -1.76
CA THR A 53 -6.11 0.24 -0.44
C THR A 53 -6.57 -0.96 0.38
N ALA A 54 -7.88 -1.23 0.45
CA ALA A 54 -8.42 -2.38 1.15
C ALA A 54 -7.87 -3.70 0.59
N THR A 55 -7.76 -3.81 -0.74
CA THR A 55 -7.18 -4.99 -1.39
C THR A 55 -5.71 -5.21 -1.01
N VAL A 56 -4.91 -4.14 -0.94
CA VAL A 56 -3.51 -4.20 -0.50
C VAL A 56 -3.42 -4.56 0.99
N LEU A 57 -4.24 -3.94 1.83
CA LEU A 57 -4.25 -4.19 3.27
C LEU A 57 -4.72 -5.59 3.63
N THR A 58 -5.73 -6.14 2.96
CA THR A 58 -6.13 -7.55 3.10
C THR A 58 -4.95 -8.47 2.80
N TRP A 59 -4.26 -8.24 1.69
CA TRP A 59 -3.10 -9.04 1.32
C TRP A 59 -1.96 -8.93 2.34
N ILE A 60 -1.70 -7.75 2.92
CA ILE A 60 -0.71 -7.58 3.99
C ILE A 60 -1.14 -8.30 5.27
N ALA A 61 -2.38 -8.11 5.69
CA ALA A 61 -2.96 -8.66 6.92
C ALA A 61 -2.95 -10.19 6.94
N GLU A 62 -3.15 -10.83 5.79
CA GLU A 62 -3.13 -12.30 5.64
C GLU A 62 -1.72 -12.89 5.67
N ASN A 63 -0.67 -12.08 5.46
CA ASN A 63 0.68 -12.57 5.17
C ASN A 63 1.77 -12.08 6.13
N THR A 64 1.39 -11.39 7.20
CA THR A 64 2.33 -10.81 8.18
C THR A 64 1.82 -10.97 9.60
N THR A 65 2.74 -10.96 10.57
CA THR A 65 2.41 -11.18 11.99
C THR A 65 2.68 -9.97 12.88
N ASN A 66 3.48 -9.01 12.42
CA ASN A 66 3.84 -7.80 13.16
C ASN A 66 4.01 -6.59 12.21
N SER A 67 4.07 -5.38 12.78
CA SER A 67 4.13 -4.12 12.02
C SER A 67 5.40 -3.96 11.16
N GLU A 68 6.52 -4.52 11.60
CA GLU A 68 7.77 -4.51 10.83
C GLU A 68 7.62 -5.32 9.54
N GLN A 69 7.09 -6.54 9.64
CA GLN A 69 6.78 -7.37 8.47
C GLN A 69 5.75 -6.71 7.55
N GLN A 70 4.74 -6.04 8.12
CA GLN A 70 3.73 -5.31 7.35
C GLN A 70 4.35 -4.20 6.50
N SER A 71 5.23 -3.41 7.10
CA SER A 71 5.93 -2.32 6.42
C SER A 71 6.83 -2.85 5.31
N ILE A 72 7.62 -3.90 5.59
CA ILE A 72 8.49 -4.54 4.61
C ILE A 72 7.69 -5.11 3.43
N LEU A 73 6.60 -5.82 3.70
CA LEU A 73 5.80 -6.43 2.65
C LEU A 73 5.09 -5.37 1.79
N LEU A 74 4.69 -4.24 2.38
CA LEU A 74 4.19 -3.08 1.63
C LEU A 74 5.28 -2.49 0.73
N GLU A 75 6.51 -2.33 1.22
CA GLU A 75 7.62 -1.83 0.39
C GLU A 75 7.91 -2.74 -0.81
N LEU A 76 7.97 -4.05 -0.59
CA LEU A 76 8.13 -5.02 -1.68
C LEU A 76 6.98 -4.92 -2.69
N PHE A 77 5.75 -4.74 -2.21
CA PHE A 77 4.60 -4.56 -3.09
C PHE A 77 4.67 -3.26 -3.90
N LYS A 78 5.16 -2.17 -3.33
CA LYS A 78 5.36 -0.90 -4.04
C LYS A 78 6.43 -1.01 -5.13
N ASP A 79 7.52 -1.72 -4.84
CA ASP A 79 8.65 -1.87 -5.77
C ASP A 79 8.34 -2.82 -6.94
N PHE A 80 7.55 -3.86 -6.67
CA PHE A 80 7.40 -5.00 -7.57
C PHE A 80 5.96 -5.34 -7.99
N GLY A 81 4.95 -4.84 -7.28
CA GLY A 81 3.54 -5.23 -7.47
C GLY A 81 2.94 -4.85 -8.82
N THR A 82 3.59 -3.96 -9.57
CA THR A 82 3.25 -3.61 -10.96
C THR A 82 4.07 -4.37 -12.01
N LYS A 83 5.12 -5.08 -11.58
CA LYS A 83 6.09 -5.76 -12.46
C LYS A 83 5.90 -7.27 -12.46
N ILE A 84 5.51 -7.83 -11.32
CA ILE A 84 5.36 -9.27 -11.12
C ILE A 84 4.13 -9.57 -10.26
N GLU A 85 3.63 -10.80 -10.37
CA GLU A 85 2.46 -11.24 -9.61
C GLU A 85 2.71 -11.21 -8.10
N LYS A 86 1.66 -10.82 -7.34
CA LYS A 86 1.68 -10.82 -5.85
C LYS A 86 2.09 -12.17 -5.25
N THR A 87 1.72 -13.26 -5.93
CA THR A 87 2.05 -14.64 -5.55
C THR A 87 3.57 -14.89 -5.56
N ILE A 88 4.28 -14.36 -6.57
CA ILE A 88 5.74 -14.47 -6.70
C ILE A 88 6.43 -13.66 -5.60
N ILE A 89 5.96 -12.44 -5.34
CA ILE A 89 6.45 -11.60 -4.23
C ILE A 89 6.34 -12.36 -2.91
N LEU A 90 5.15 -12.92 -2.64
CA LEU A 90 4.86 -13.64 -1.40
C LEU A 90 5.66 -14.94 -1.25
N GLN A 91 5.79 -15.72 -2.33
CA GLN A 91 6.59 -16.95 -2.31
C GLN A 91 8.06 -16.63 -2.04
N THR A 92 8.60 -15.62 -2.69
CA THR A 92 10.00 -15.20 -2.48
C THR A 92 10.20 -14.72 -1.05
N TRP A 93 9.30 -13.86 -0.55
CA TRP A 93 9.30 -13.38 0.82
C TRP A 93 9.33 -14.52 1.87
N ARG A 94 8.51 -15.55 1.68
CA ARG A 94 8.48 -16.73 2.56
C ARG A 94 9.75 -17.59 2.43
N ASN A 95 10.26 -17.77 1.21
CA ASN A 95 11.44 -18.60 0.93
C ASN A 95 12.71 -18.03 1.57
N PHE A 96 12.83 -16.71 1.66
CA PHE A 96 13.94 -16.03 2.32
C PHE A 96 13.65 -15.71 3.78
N ASN A 97 12.78 -16.48 4.46
CA ASN A 97 12.48 -16.35 5.88
C ASN A 97 12.10 -14.93 6.32
N HIS A 98 11.44 -14.15 5.45
CA HIS A 98 11.06 -12.77 5.75
C HIS A 98 12.26 -11.80 5.88
N PHE A 99 13.42 -12.11 5.28
CA PHE A 99 14.54 -11.16 5.18
C PHE A 99 14.38 -10.24 3.96
N TYR A 100 14.36 -8.93 4.21
CA TYR A 100 14.11 -7.92 3.20
C TYR A 100 15.15 -7.91 2.08
N TYR A 101 16.44 -7.89 2.43
CA TYR A 101 17.53 -7.69 1.47
C TYR A 101 17.57 -8.82 0.44
N GLU A 102 17.56 -10.07 0.89
CA GLU A 102 17.60 -11.27 0.06
C GLU A 102 16.33 -11.40 -0.78
N THR A 103 15.17 -11.08 -0.20
CA THR A 103 13.90 -11.06 -0.94
C THR A 103 13.96 -10.04 -2.07
N ARG A 104 14.39 -8.82 -1.78
CA ARG A 104 14.48 -7.73 -2.76
C ARG A 104 15.48 -8.03 -3.86
N GLU A 105 16.65 -8.59 -3.53
CA GLU A 105 17.66 -9.02 -4.50
C GLU A 105 17.07 -10.07 -5.45
N LYS A 106 16.38 -11.09 -4.91
CA LYS A 106 15.78 -12.13 -5.75
C LYS A 106 14.65 -11.60 -6.63
N LEU A 107 13.77 -10.74 -6.11
CA LEU A 107 12.70 -10.14 -6.92
C LEU A 107 13.26 -9.24 -8.03
N THR A 108 14.38 -8.56 -7.77
CA THR A 108 15.09 -7.78 -8.79
C THR A 108 15.62 -8.67 -9.91
N GLU A 109 16.25 -9.79 -9.57
CA GLU A 109 16.71 -10.79 -10.55
C GLU A 109 15.55 -11.34 -11.40
N ILE A 110 14.42 -11.68 -10.76
CA ILE A 110 13.22 -12.18 -11.46
C ILE A 110 12.70 -11.11 -12.44
N CYS A 111 12.56 -9.86 -12.00
CA CYS A 111 12.11 -8.77 -12.88
C CYS A 111 13.04 -8.56 -14.08
N PHE A 112 14.35 -8.65 -13.87
CA PHE A 112 15.33 -8.50 -14.94
C PHE A 112 15.21 -9.63 -15.98
N ASN A 113 15.03 -10.87 -15.53
CA ASN A 113 14.89 -12.03 -16.42
C ASN A 113 13.55 -12.05 -17.18
N CYS A 114 12.44 -11.61 -16.56
CA CYS A 114 11.15 -11.46 -17.25
C CYS A 114 11.25 -10.46 -18.42
N ASN A 115 11.91 -9.32 -18.19
CA ASN A 115 12.09 -8.29 -19.22
C ASN A 115 12.95 -8.75 -20.41
N ILE A 116 13.94 -9.62 -20.17
CA ILE A 116 14.78 -10.19 -21.25
C ILE A 116 13.96 -11.15 -22.14
N ASN A 117 13.03 -11.92 -21.56
CA ASN A 117 12.22 -12.86 -22.32
C ASN A 117 11.19 -12.17 -23.23
N GLU A 118 10.81 -10.92 -22.95
CA GLU A 118 9.90 -10.13 -23.80
C GLU A 118 10.60 -9.42 -24.98
N LEU A 119 11.94 -9.40 -24.98
CA LEU A 119 12.75 -8.74 -26.01
C LEU A 119 13.34 -9.71 -27.07
N ASN A 120 13.17 -11.02 -26.88
CA ASN A 120 13.61 -12.08 -27.81
C ASN A 120 12.43 -12.63 -28.61
#